data_AF-A0A955JF57-F1
#
_entry.id   AF-A0A955JF57-F1
#
_cell.length_a   1.000
_cell.length_b   1.000
_cell.length_c   1.000
_cell.angle_alpha   90.00
_cell.angle_beta   90.00
_cell.angle_gamma   90.00
#
_symmetry.space_group_name_H-M   'P 1'
#
loop_
_entity.id
_entity.type
_entity.pdbx_description
1 polymer ?
#
loop_
_entity_poly.entity_id
_entity_poly.type
_entity_poly.pdbx_seq_one_letter_code
_entity_poly.pdbx_strand_id
1 'polypeptide(L)'
;PLGAARFLQIATDLVDALIYAHDQTPPLVHGALGPSSVLVDEFDAVRVADFGLAADPRDVDLLEPRGREFQYRAPEVCMGEFPSPRSDLYSLGALFYAMAGGRPPLAGSELVLLFEQVNRSFSAQPLAALDQEVPGLAKITLDCLQKDPADRPKSAREVAARLELAFSGATRRQSEDDAPGLFRRLAATWFGRTGGQRGRRDA
;
A
#
# COMPACT_ATOMS: atom_id res chain seq x y z
N PRO A 1 -3.21 11.77 -10.76
CA PRO A 1 -3.48 10.31 -10.75
C PRO A 1 -2.35 9.61 -11.51
N LEU A 2 -1.90 8.45 -11.06
CA LEU A 2 -0.83 7.68 -11.71
C LEU A 2 -1.42 6.71 -12.75
N GLY A 3 -0.64 6.43 -13.81
CA GLY A 3 -0.95 5.34 -14.74
C GLY A 3 -0.57 3.96 -14.18
N ALA A 4 -1.15 2.89 -14.72
CA ALA A 4 -1.06 1.53 -14.15
C ALA A 4 0.37 1.04 -13.91
N ALA A 5 1.27 1.22 -14.87
CA ALA A 5 2.64 0.74 -14.74
C ALA A 5 3.39 1.44 -13.59
N ARG A 6 3.24 2.77 -13.46
CA ARG A 6 3.87 3.52 -12.38
C ARG A 6 3.22 3.22 -11.03
N PHE A 7 1.90 3.08 -11.01
CA PHE A 7 1.16 2.65 -9.82
C PHE A 7 1.71 1.31 -9.31
N LEU A 8 1.81 0.31 -10.20
CA LEU A 8 2.26 -1.03 -9.85
C LEU A 8 3.69 -1.04 -9.34
N GLN A 9 4.60 -0.30 -9.98
CA GLN A 9 5.98 -0.17 -9.49
C GLN A 9 6.02 0.31 -8.05
N ILE A 10 5.38 1.46 -7.76
CA ILE A 10 5.35 2.03 -6.41
C ILE A 10 4.64 1.08 -5.43
N ALA A 11 3.49 0.54 -5.80
CA ALA A 11 2.71 -0.37 -4.95
C ALA A 11 3.52 -1.61 -4.56
N THR A 12 4.30 -2.15 -5.49
CA THR A 12 5.19 -3.30 -5.25
C THR A 12 6.24 -2.96 -4.22
N ASP A 13 6.98 -1.87 -4.44
CA ASP A 13 8.10 -1.51 -3.59
C ASP A 13 7.62 -1.13 -2.17
N LEU A 14 6.44 -0.50 -2.05
CA LEU A 14 5.79 -0.25 -0.77
C LEU A 14 5.43 -1.56 -0.03
N VAL A 15 4.83 -2.52 -0.74
CA VAL A 15 4.45 -3.81 -0.16
C VAL A 15 5.69 -4.61 0.25
N ASP A 16 6.73 -4.64 -0.59
CA ASP A 16 7.99 -5.31 -0.29
C ASP A 16 8.66 -4.72 0.96
N ALA A 17 8.66 -3.40 1.11
CA ALA A 17 9.17 -2.73 2.30
C ALA A 17 8.39 -3.11 3.57
N LEU A 18 7.05 -3.16 3.49
CA LEU A 18 6.21 -3.60 4.60
C LEU A 18 6.41 -5.08 4.95
N ILE A 19 6.55 -5.97 3.95
CA ILE A 19 6.88 -7.38 4.18
C ILE A 19 8.18 -7.48 4.98
N TYR A 20 9.24 -6.82 4.50
CA TYR A 20 10.54 -6.84 5.17
C TYR A 20 10.46 -6.35 6.62
N ALA A 21 9.75 -5.25 6.86
CA ALA A 21 9.62 -4.67 8.19
C ALA A 21 8.77 -5.55 9.13
N HIS A 22 7.65 -6.08 8.64
CA HIS A 22 6.73 -6.91 9.44
C HIS A 22 7.30 -8.29 9.78
N ASP A 23 8.27 -8.80 9.00
CA ASP A 23 8.95 -10.08 9.26
C ASP A 23 10.08 -9.99 10.29
N GLN A 24 10.44 -8.78 10.75
CA GLN A 24 11.43 -8.62 11.82
C GLN A 24 10.92 -9.25 13.14
N THR A 25 11.83 -9.55 14.07
CA THR A 25 11.47 -10.09 15.40
C THR A 25 12.09 -9.21 16.49
N PRO A 26 11.30 -8.35 17.18
CA PRO A 26 9.86 -8.13 16.97
C PRO A 26 9.54 -7.42 15.64
N PRO A 27 8.30 -7.51 15.13
CA PRO A 27 7.88 -6.83 13.90
C PRO A 27 8.10 -5.32 13.98
N LEU A 28 8.68 -4.74 12.93
CA LEU A 28 8.84 -3.30 12.82
C LEU A 28 7.60 -2.73 12.12
N VAL A 29 6.78 -2.00 12.87
CA VAL A 29 5.59 -1.30 12.35
C VAL A 29 5.98 0.12 11.94
N HIS A 30 5.51 0.57 10.78
CA HIS A 30 5.76 1.95 10.35
C HIS A 30 4.94 2.94 11.18
N GLY A 31 3.63 2.73 11.28
CA GLY A 31 2.69 3.49 12.12
C GLY A 31 2.36 4.91 11.68
N ALA A 32 2.98 5.39 10.61
CA ALA A 32 2.74 6.70 10.02
C ALA A 32 3.06 6.69 8.51
N LEU A 33 2.70 5.60 7.82
CA LEU A 33 2.92 5.47 6.39
C LEU A 33 2.03 6.46 5.63
N GLY A 34 2.63 7.24 4.75
CA GLY A 34 1.93 8.23 3.91
C GLY A 34 2.87 8.89 2.89
N PRO A 35 2.37 9.82 2.05
CA PRO A 35 3.12 10.32 0.90
C PRO A 35 4.51 10.89 1.24
N SER A 36 4.66 11.56 2.39
CA SER A 36 5.93 12.13 2.84
C SER A 36 6.99 11.10 3.20
N SER A 37 6.58 9.87 3.54
CA SER A 37 7.47 8.74 3.82
C SER A 37 7.93 7.97 2.58
N VAL A 38 7.36 8.27 1.40
CA VAL A 38 7.67 7.58 0.13
C VAL A 38 8.64 8.42 -0.69
N LEU A 39 9.89 7.98 -0.73
CA LEU A 39 10.96 8.63 -1.47
C LEU A 39 11.11 8.01 -2.85
N VAL A 40 11.22 8.85 -3.87
CA VAL A 40 11.50 8.45 -5.25
C VAL A 40 12.79 9.14 -5.67
N ASP A 41 13.78 8.37 -6.07
CA ASP A 41 15.05 8.92 -6.55
C ASP A 41 15.04 9.22 -8.07
N GLU A 42 16.15 9.75 -8.56
CA GLU A 42 16.35 10.10 -9.98
C GLU A 42 16.35 8.88 -10.92
N PHE A 43 16.48 7.67 -10.38
CA PHE A 43 16.43 6.40 -11.10
C PHE A 43 15.07 5.71 -10.96
N ASP A 44 14.05 6.44 -10.48
CA ASP A 44 12.71 5.93 -10.23
C ASP A 44 12.64 4.81 -9.17
N ALA A 45 13.66 4.66 -8.34
CA ALA A 45 13.64 3.71 -7.23
C ALA A 45 12.82 4.27 -6.07
N VAL A 46 11.93 3.43 -5.53
CA VAL A 46 11.06 3.79 -4.41
C VAL A 46 11.65 3.27 -3.12
N ARG A 47 11.73 4.13 -2.10
CA ARG A 47 12.20 3.78 -0.76
C ARG A 47 11.21 4.31 0.28
N VAL A 48 10.99 3.53 1.33
CA VAL A 48 10.15 3.93 2.47
C VAL A 48 11.05 4.39 3.61
N ALA A 49 10.83 5.61 4.09
CA ALA A 49 11.56 6.21 5.20
C ALA A 49 10.80 6.08 6.54
N ASP A 50 11.41 6.52 7.64
CA ASP A 50 10.69 6.86 8.88
C ASP A 50 9.97 5.72 9.62
N PHE A 51 10.39 4.46 9.42
CA PHE A 51 9.88 3.32 10.20
C PHE A 51 10.08 3.51 11.70
N GLY A 52 9.09 3.07 12.49
CA GLY A 52 9.19 3.00 13.94
C GLY A 52 9.15 4.35 14.66
N LEU A 53 9.10 5.47 13.93
CA LEU A 53 9.02 6.79 14.55
C LEU A 53 7.63 7.08 15.16
N ALA A 54 6.61 6.27 14.88
CA ALA A 54 5.26 6.41 15.41
C ALA A 54 4.90 5.33 16.44
N ALA A 55 5.90 4.71 17.07
CA ALA A 55 5.71 3.56 17.96
C ALA A 55 4.88 3.88 19.22
N ASP A 56 4.83 5.14 19.66
CA ASP A 56 3.96 5.55 20.76
C ASP A 56 2.91 6.58 20.27
N PRO A 57 1.60 6.25 20.31
CA PRO A 57 0.53 7.19 19.98
C PRO A 57 0.46 8.40 20.95
N ARG A 58 1.24 8.40 22.04
CA ARG A 58 1.39 9.53 22.97
C ARG A 58 2.57 10.44 22.63
N ASP A 59 3.52 10.00 21.81
CA ASP A 59 4.64 10.82 21.30
C ASP A 59 4.24 11.63 20.06
N VAL A 60 2.96 11.62 19.70
CA VAL A 60 2.39 12.29 18.51
C VAL A 60 2.54 13.82 18.59
N ASP A 61 2.80 14.38 19.78
CA ASP A 61 3.10 15.80 20.00
C ASP A 61 4.57 16.20 19.72
N LEU A 62 5.52 15.26 19.54
CA LEU A 62 6.95 15.60 19.45
C LEU A 62 7.52 15.76 18.02
N LEU A 63 6.71 15.57 16.98
CA LEU A 63 7.13 15.81 15.59
C LEU A 63 6.03 16.55 14.82
N GLU A 64 6.02 17.87 14.97
CA GLU A 64 5.08 18.84 14.39
C GLU A 64 4.98 18.94 12.84
N PRO A 65 5.50 18.01 12.01
CA PRO A 65 4.94 17.82 10.66
C PRO A 65 3.80 16.78 10.61
N ARG A 66 3.62 15.93 11.63
CA ARG A 66 2.82 14.68 11.53
C ARG A 66 1.31 14.82 11.63
N GLY A 67 0.77 15.98 12.01
CA GLY A 67 -0.64 16.29 11.85
C GLY A 67 -1.10 16.28 10.37
N ARG A 68 -0.18 16.36 9.41
CA ARG A 68 -0.48 16.53 7.97
C ARG A 68 -0.98 15.29 7.24
N GLU A 69 -0.87 14.10 7.82
CA GLU A 69 -1.23 12.84 7.15
C GLU A 69 -2.27 12.01 7.90
N PHE A 70 -3.06 12.66 8.77
CA PHE A 70 -4.20 12.03 9.47
C PHE A 70 -5.13 11.26 8.52
N GLN A 71 -5.29 11.76 7.28
CA GLN A 71 -6.07 11.15 6.20
C GLN A 71 -5.58 9.77 5.72
N TYR A 72 -4.37 9.35 6.11
CA TYR A 72 -3.79 8.03 5.79
C TYR A 72 -3.73 7.09 7.00
N ARG A 73 -4.02 7.56 8.21
CA ARG A 73 -3.93 6.73 9.42
C ARG A 73 -5.14 5.82 9.58
N ALA A 74 -4.92 4.64 10.15
CA ALA A 74 -5.98 3.71 10.48
C ALA A 74 -6.91 4.26 11.58
N PRO A 75 -8.22 3.98 11.56
CA PRO A 75 -9.17 4.52 12.52
C PRO A 75 -8.80 4.22 13.98
N GLU A 76 -8.33 3.00 14.26
CA GLU A 76 -7.91 2.57 15.59
C GLU A 76 -6.69 3.35 16.10
N VAL A 77 -5.75 3.68 15.22
CA VAL A 77 -4.57 4.50 15.57
C VAL A 77 -4.99 5.94 15.83
N CYS A 78 -5.95 6.47 15.07
CA CYS A 78 -6.56 7.78 15.36
C CYS A 78 -7.29 7.81 16.71
N MET A 79 -7.77 6.66 17.19
CA MET A 79 -8.38 6.51 18.52
C MET A 79 -7.37 6.28 19.65
N GLY A 80 -6.06 6.26 19.34
CA GLY A 80 -4.99 6.12 20.32
C GLY A 80 -4.52 4.68 20.55
N GLU A 81 -4.96 3.70 19.75
CA GLU A 81 -4.38 2.36 19.80
C GLU A 81 -2.95 2.35 19.22
N PHE A 82 -2.12 1.44 19.72
CA PHE A 82 -0.77 1.27 19.20
C PHE A 82 -0.82 0.79 17.74
N PRO A 83 0.02 1.36 16.86
CA PRO A 83 0.14 0.87 15.51
C PRO A 83 0.51 -0.62 15.43
N SER A 84 -0.07 -1.29 14.46
CA SER A 84 0.14 -2.71 14.17
C SER A 84 0.45 -2.93 12.67
N PRO A 85 0.93 -4.12 12.28
CA PRO A 85 1.04 -4.48 10.87
C PRO A 85 -0.27 -4.28 10.08
N ARG A 86 -1.43 -4.50 10.71
CA ARG A 86 -2.74 -4.26 10.08
C ARG A 86 -3.06 -2.78 9.89
N SER A 87 -2.55 -1.90 10.77
CA SER A 87 -2.69 -0.45 10.60
C SER A 87 -1.87 0.08 9.42
N ASP A 88 -0.66 -0.46 9.20
CA ASP A 88 0.15 -0.13 8.02
C ASP A 88 -0.55 -0.53 6.72
N LEU A 89 -1.30 -1.65 6.71
CA LEU A 89 -2.10 -2.05 5.54
C LEU A 89 -3.22 -1.06 5.24
N TYR A 90 -3.85 -0.45 6.26
CA TYR A 90 -4.82 0.61 6.03
C TYR A 90 -4.15 1.81 5.35
N SER A 91 -3.01 2.25 5.87
CA SER A 91 -2.24 3.36 5.29
C SER A 91 -1.78 3.08 3.87
N LEU A 92 -1.39 1.84 3.58
CA LEU A 92 -1.09 1.38 2.23
C LEU A 92 -2.32 1.48 1.31
N GLY A 93 -3.50 1.04 1.78
CA GLY A 93 -4.77 1.20 1.04
C GLY A 93 -5.11 2.67 0.77
N ALA A 94 -4.88 3.56 1.74
CA ALA A 94 -5.10 4.99 1.58
C ALA A 94 -4.13 5.60 0.56
N LEU A 95 -2.87 5.15 0.53
CA LEU A 95 -1.90 5.51 -0.51
C LEU A 95 -2.33 5.01 -1.89
N PHE A 96 -2.78 3.76 -2.02
CA PHE A 96 -3.28 3.21 -3.28
C PHE A 96 -4.46 4.04 -3.81
N TYR A 97 -5.40 4.37 -2.93
CA TYR A 97 -6.52 5.25 -3.25
C TYR A 97 -6.05 6.62 -3.74
N ALA A 98 -5.07 7.22 -3.06
CA ALA A 98 -4.54 8.52 -3.41
C ALA A 98 -3.76 8.53 -4.72
N MET A 99 -2.96 7.50 -4.98
CA MET A 99 -2.25 7.32 -6.25
C MET A 99 -3.22 7.19 -7.42
N ALA A 100 -4.30 6.42 -7.24
CA ALA A 100 -5.34 6.22 -8.24
C ALA A 100 -6.17 7.49 -8.50
N GLY A 101 -6.65 8.13 -7.43
CA GLY A 101 -7.55 9.29 -7.51
C GLY A 101 -6.85 10.65 -7.60
N GLY A 102 -5.55 10.71 -7.34
CA GLY A 102 -4.79 11.96 -7.21
C GLY A 102 -5.09 12.77 -5.95
N ARG A 103 -5.86 12.21 -5.00
CA ARG A 103 -6.28 12.87 -3.76
C ARG A 103 -6.52 11.85 -2.65
N PRO A 104 -6.32 12.19 -1.37
CA PRO A 104 -6.58 11.26 -0.27
C PRO A 104 -8.01 10.73 -0.24
N PRO A 105 -8.24 9.57 0.41
CA PRO A 105 -9.56 8.97 0.52
C PRO A 105 -10.54 9.85 1.30
N LEU A 106 -10.04 10.61 2.28
CA LEU A 106 -10.79 11.58 3.08
C LEU A 106 -10.06 12.92 3.10
N ALA A 107 -10.81 14.00 3.28
CA ALA A 107 -10.28 15.36 3.41
C ALA A 107 -11.14 16.14 4.41
N GLY A 108 -10.52 17.00 5.22
CA GLY A 108 -11.20 17.80 6.23
C GLY A 108 -10.32 18.04 7.45
N SER A 109 -10.90 18.69 8.47
CA SER A 109 -10.27 18.78 9.80
C SER A 109 -10.15 17.40 10.46
N GLU A 110 -9.25 17.24 11.44
CA GLU A 110 -9.03 15.96 12.12
C GLU A 110 -10.31 15.36 12.72
N LEU A 111 -11.16 16.17 13.35
CA LEU A 111 -12.45 15.72 13.89
C LEU A 111 -13.40 15.22 12.80
N VAL A 112 -13.43 15.90 11.65
CA VAL A 112 -14.22 15.47 10.49
C VAL A 112 -13.66 14.17 9.91
N LEU A 113 -12.33 14.06 9.81
CA LEU A 113 -11.67 12.86 9.32
C LEU A 113 -11.96 11.67 10.23
N LEU A 114 -11.85 11.82 11.56
CA LEU A 114 -12.15 10.76 12.51
C LEU A 114 -13.62 10.29 12.37
N PHE A 115 -14.56 11.23 12.28
CA PHE A 115 -15.97 10.91 12.09
C PHE A 115 -16.21 10.16 10.76
N GLU A 116 -15.61 10.63 9.67
CA GLU A 116 -15.74 10.01 8.35
C GLU A 116 -15.06 8.63 8.29
N GLN A 117 -13.89 8.46 8.91
CA GLN A 117 -13.17 7.19 8.98
C GLN A 117 -14.02 6.09 9.62
N VAL A 118 -14.78 6.43 10.66
CA VAL A 118 -15.64 5.49 11.38
C VAL A 118 -16.96 5.24 10.67
N ASN A 119 -17.52 6.23 9.97
CA ASN A 119 -18.88 6.13 9.44
C ASN A 119 -18.96 5.84 7.93
N ARG A 120 -17.98 6.28 7.14
CA ARG A 120 -18.06 6.22 5.69
C ARG A 120 -17.55 4.91 5.11
N SER A 121 -18.16 4.46 4.02
CA SER A 121 -17.61 3.44 3.13
C SER A 121 -16.96 4.10 1.92
N PHE A 122 -15.78 3.62 1.52
CA PHE A 122 -15.06 4.18 0.39
C PHE A 122 -15.65 3.74 -0.96
N SER A 123 -15.76 4.69 -1.89
CA SER A 123 -16.20 4.41 -3.26
C SER A 123 -15.05 3.87 -4.10
N ALA A 124 -15.32 2.88 -4.95
CA ALA A 124 -14.37 2.36 -5.93
C ALA A 124 -14.09 3.32 -7.10
N GLN A 125 -14.87 4.40 -7.26
CA GLN A 125 -14.79 5.28 -8.44
C GLN A 125 -13.37 5.80 -8.76
N PRO A 126 -12.57 6.27 -7.78
CA PRO A 126 -11.21 6.76 -8.09
C PRO A 126 -10.23 5.68 -8.53
N LEU A 127 -10.59 4.40 -8.34
CA LEU A 127 -9.80 3.23 -8.72
C LEU A 127 -10.24 2.68 -10.09
N ALA A 128 -11.37 3.11 -10.63
CA ALA A 128 -12.02 2.46 -11.77
C ALA A 128 -11.14 2.38 -13.03
N ALA A 129 -10.40 3.44 -13.35
CA ALA A 129 -9.50 3.43 -14.51
C ALA A 129 -8.35 2.42 -14.34
N LEU A 130 -7.73 2.41 -13.16
CA LEU A 130 -6.66 1.46 -12.87
C LEU A 130 -7.17 0.02 -12.72
N ASP A 131 -8.40 -0.18 -12.24
CA ASP A 131 -9.00 -1.52 -12.11
C ASP A 131 -9.36 -2.14 -13.47
N GLN A 132 -9.61 -1.31 -14.51
CA GLN A 132 -9.74 -1.81 -15.88
C GLN A 132 -8.41 -2.36 -16.41
N GLU A 133 -7.30 -1.69 -16.12
CA GLU A 133 -5.95 -2.12 -16.52
C GLU A 133 -5.39 -3.22 -15.61
N VAL A 134 -5.78 -3.24 -14.33
CA VAL A 134 -5.30 -4.14 -13.28
C VAL A 134 -6.52 -4.72 -12.54
N PRO A 135 -7.20 -5.73 -13.09
CA PRO A 135 -8.44 -6.25 -12.54
C PRO A 135 -8.31 -6.72 -11.09
N GLY A 136 -9.14 -6.16 -10.21
CA GLY A 136 -9.19 -6.52 -8.78
C GLY A 136 -8.40 -5.56 -7.89
N LEU A 137 -7.67 -4.60 -8.45
CA LEU A 137 -6.96 -3.56 -7.69
C LEU A 137 -7.91 -2.77 -6.80
N ALA A 138 -9.11 -2.44 -7.29
CA ALA A 138 -10.10 -1.72 -6.50
C ALA A 138 -10.50 -2.52 -5.26
N LYS A 139 -10.72 -3.83 -5.41
CA LYS A 139 -11.05 -4.71 -4.29
C LYS A 139 -9.90 -4.80 -3.29
N ILE A 140 -8.66 -4.99 -3.77
CA ILE A 140 -7.47 -5.06 -2.90
C ILE A 140 -7.36 -3.78 -2.06
N THR A 141 -7.51 -2.62 -2.72
CA THR A 141 -7.43 -1.31 -2.07
C THR A 141 -8.53 -1.14 -1.02
N LEU A 142 -9.78 -1.48 -1.36
CA LEU A 142 -10.92 -1.34 -0.45
C LEU A 142 -10.89 -2.35 0.71
N ASP A 143 -10.37 -3.55 0.50
CA ASP A 143 -10.13 -4.52 1.58
C ASP A 143 -9.08 -4.00 2.57
N CYS A 144 -8.03 -3.32 2.09
CA CYS A 144 -7.04 -2.68 2.96
C CYS A 144 -7.65 -1.55 3.80
N LEU A 145 -8.62 -0.83 3.23
CA LEU A 145 -9.32 0.30 3.86
C LEU A 145 -10.49 -0.12 4.78
N GLN A 146 -10.65 -1.41 5.10
CA GLN A 146 -11.65 -1.85 6.06
C GLN A 146 -11.40 -1.23 7.44
N LYS A 147 -12.49 -0.86 8.12
CA LYS A 147 -12.42 -0.18 9.42
C LYS A 147 -11.90 -1.12 10.50
N ASP A 148 -12.48 -2.31 10.59
CA ASP A 148 -12.01 -3.35 11.50
C ASP A 148 -10.68 -3.95 10.97
N PRO A 149 -9.58 -3.92 11.75
CA PRO A 149 -8.32 -4.55 11.37
C PRO A 149 -8.44 -6.04 11.00
N ALA A 150 -9.41 -6.77 11.57
CA ALA A 150 -9.63 -8.18 11.30
C ALA A 150 -10.15 -8.45 9.88
N ASP A 151 -10.91 -7.51 9.31
CA ASP A 151 -11.48 -7.59 7.96
C ASP A 151 -10.48 -7.22 6.85
N ARG A 152 -9.31 -6.68 7.22
CA ARG A 152 -8.21 -6.37 6.29
C ARG A 152 -7.50 -7.66 5.81
N PRO A 153 -6.66 -7.60 4.76
CA PRO A 153 -5.74 -8.70 4.43
C PRO A 153 -4.85 -9.08 5.62
N LYS A 154 -4.50 -10.36 5.72
CA LYS A 154 -3.80 -10.92 6.89
C LYS A 154 -2.38 -10.40 7.08
N SER A 155 -1.74 -10.02 5.99
CA SER A 155 -0.35 -9.55 5.96
C SER A 155 -0.06 -8.78 4.68
N ALA A 156 1.06 -8.05 4.66
CA ALA A 156 1.58 -7.44 3.43
C ALA A 156 1.87 -8.50 2.35
N ARG A 157 2.28 -9.72 2.73
CA ARG A 157 2.48 -10.85 1.79
C ARG A 157 1.20 -11.25 1.07
N GLU A 158 0.06 -11.20 1.77
CA GLU A 158 -1.24 -11.47 1.15
C GLU A 158 -1.60 -10.37 0.15
N VAL A 159 -1.32 -9.10 0.46
CA VAL A 159 -1.52 -7.99 -0.48
C VAL A 159 -0.65 -8.17 -1.73
N ALA A 160 0.64 -8.51 -1.54
CA ALA A 160 1.57 -8.82 -2.62
C ALA A 160 1.01 -9.90 -3.55
N ALA A 161 0.63 -11.05 -2.99
CA ALA A 161 0.10 -12.17 -3.77
C ALA A 161 -1.17 -11.80 -4.56
N ARG A 162 -2.04 -10.96 -3.97
CA ARG A 162 -3.25 -10.47 -4.65
C ARG A 162 -2.91 -9.52 -5.80
N LEU A 163 -1.93 -8.61 -5.63
CA LEU A 163 -1.45 -7.72 -6.70
C LEU A 163 -0.80 -8.52 -7.84
N GLU A 164 -0.02 -9.54 -7.49
CA GLU A 164 0.62 -10.50 -8.40
C GLU A 164 -0.40 -11.18 -9.32
N LEU A 165 -1.49 -11.68 -8.73
CA LEU A 165 -2.59 -12.32 -9.46
C LEU A 165 -3.35 -11.33 -10.34
N ALA A 166 -3.64 -10.13 -9.83
CA ALA A 166 -4.30 -9.07 -10.59
C ALA A 166 -3.48 -8.68 -11.84
N PHE A 167 -2.16 -8.57 -11.67
CA PHE A 167 -1.24 -8.23 -12.74
C PHE A 167 -1.07 -9.36 -13.78
N SER A 168 -0.99 -10.60 -13.32
CA SER A 168 -0.93 -11.79 -14.19
C SER A 168 -2.20 -11.94 -15.03
N GLY A 169 -3.36 -11.60 -14.45
CA GLY A 169 -4.64 -11.58 -15.15
C GLY A 169 -4.72 -10.48 -16.21
N ALA A 170 -4.17 -9.30 -15.95
CA ALA A 170 -4.11 -8.19 -16.89
C ALA A 170 -3.22 -8.50 -18.10
N THR A 171 -2.01 -9.00 -17.87
CA THR A 171 -1.03 -9.33 -18.92
C THR A 171 -1.53 -10.43 -19.85
N ARG A 172 -2.27 -11.43 -19.36
CA ARG A 172 -2.89 -12.46 -20.20
C ARG A 172 -3.94 -11.91 -21.17
N ARG A 173 -4.78 -10.97 -20.71
CA ARG A 173 -5.78 -10.31 -21.58
C ARG A 173 -5.10 -9.41 -22.63
N GLN A 174 -4.05 -8.69 -22.24
CA GLN A 174 -3.33 -7.81 -23.17
C GLN A 174 -2.43 -8.55 -24.16
N SER A 175 -1.96 -9.77 -23.86
CA SER A 175 -1.21 -10.59 -24.83
C SER A 175 -2.06 -11.12 -25.98
N GLU A 176 -3.39 -11.07 -25.85
CA GLU A 176 -4.33 -11.34 -26.94
C GLU A 176 -4.58 -10.07 -27.80
N ASP A 177 -4.25 -8.87 -27.30
CA ASP A 177 -4.62 -7.55 -27.86
C ASP A 177 -3.43 -6.55 -28.05
N ASP A 178 -2.18 -7.03 -28.16
CA ASP A 178 -0.92 -6.23 -28.27
C ASP A 178 -0.55 -5.38 -27.03
N ALA A 179 0.23 -5.96 -26.10
CA ALA A 179 0.69 -5.29 -24.87
C ALA A 179 1.91 -4.36 -25.05
N PRO A 180 1.93 -3.15 -24.44
CA PRO A 180 3.12 -2.29 -24.37
C PRO A 180 4.28 -2.95 -23.59
N GLY A 181 5.51 -2.81 -24.09
CA GLY A 181 6.72 -3.48 -23.55
C GLY A 181 7.08 -3.21 -22.09
N LEU A 182 6.46 -2.21 -21.45
CA LEU A 182 6.64 -1.89 -20.03
C LEU A 182 6.04 -2.95 -19.09
N PHE A 183 4.89 -3.54 -19.45
CA PHE A 183 4.24 -4.59 -18.67
C PHE A 183 5.06 -5.88 -18.65
N ARG A 184 5.77 -6.19 -19.74
CA ARG A 184 6.71 -7.33 -19.81
C ARG A 184 7.91 -7.17 -18.88
N ARG A 185 8.40 -5.94 -18.71
CA ARG A 185 9.53 -5.63 -17.81
C ARG A 185 9.14 -5.74 -16.34
N LEU A 186 7.98 -5.20 -15.96
CA LEU A 186 7.46 -5.35 -14.59
C LEU A 186 7.17 -6.83 -14.27
N ALA A 187 6.61 -7.59 -15.22
CA ALA A 187 6.42 -9.05 -15.09
C ALA A 187 7.74 -9.78 -14.87
N ALA A 188 8.78 -9.52 -15.68
CA ALA A 188 10.09 -10.14 -15.52
C ALA A 188 10.74 -9.80 -14.17
N THR A 189 10.49 -8.60 -13.64
CA THR A 189 11.00 -8.17 -12.35
C THR A 189 10.24 -8.86 -11.20
N TRP A 190 8.91 -8.97 -11.30
CA TRP A 190 8.05 -9.64 -10.32
C TRP A 190 8.26 -11.17 -10.29
N PHE A 191 8.15 -11.83 -11.44
CA PHE A 191 8.34 -13.28 -11.55
C PHE A 191 9.81 -13.70 -11.36
N GLY A 192 10.76 -12.81 -11.66
CA GLY A 192 12.18 -13.02 -11.37
C GLY A 192 12.53 -12.96 -9.89
N ARG A 193 11.79 -12.16 -9.09
CA ARG A 193 11.96 -12.09 -7.62
C ARG A 193 11.35 -13.29 -6.89
N THR A 194 10.23 -13.84 -7.36
CA THR A 194 9.52 -14.96 -6.69
C THR A 194 10.12 -16.35 -6.98
N GLY A 195 10.96 -16.50 -8.00
CA GLY A 195 11.55 -17.78 -8.41
C GLY A 195 12.88 -18.19 -7.73
N GLY A 196 13.35 -17.46 -6.72
CA GLY A 196 14.78 -17.41 -6.43
C GLY A 196 15.31 -17.93 -5.10
N GLN A 197 14.76 -18.98 -4.45
CA GLN A 197 15.52 -19.81 -3.49
C GLN A 197 14.93 -21.23 -3.32
N ARG A 198 15.29 -22.16 -4.22
CA ARG A 198 15.41 -23.59 -3.87
C ARG A 198 16.59 -24.20 -4.63
N GLY A 199 17.56 -24.69 -3.86
CA GLY A 199 18.49 -25.73 -4.29
C GLY A 199 19.82 -25.28 -4.88
N ARG A 200 20.83 -25.09 -4.01
CA ARG A 200 22.16 -25.75 -4.14
C ARG A 200 23.06 -25.38 -2.97
N ARG A 201 23.13 -26.27 -1.99
CA ARG A 201 24.34 -26.51 -1.19
C ARG A 201 24.47 -28.01 -1.02
N ASP A 202 25.03 -28.63 -2.06
CA ASP A 202 25.80 -29.86 -1.96
C ASP A 202 27.17 -29.54 -2.56
N ALA A 203 28.15 -29.39 -1.67
CA ALA A 203 29.59 -29.66 -1.85
C ALA A 203 30.28 -29.36 -0.52
#